data_AF-A2SM05-F1
#
_entry.id   AF-A2SM05-F1
#
_cell.length_a   1.000
_cell.length_b   1.000
_cell.length_c   1.000
_cell.angle_alpha   90.00
_cell.angle_beta   90.00
_cell.angle_gamma   90.00
#
_symmetry.space_group_name_H-M   'P 1'
#
loop_
_entity.id
_entity.type
_entity.pdbx_description
1 polymer ?
#
loop_
_entity_poly.entity_id
_entity_poly.type
_entity_poly.pdbx_seq_one_letter_code
_entity_poly.pdbx_strand_id
1 'polypeptide(L)'
;MGVRDGRGRWRARGAGLFALIAGCEVLAGPFTPVAGQEYREVADPPTQVQGQAVVGAALIGVQTQIGAQFLYARAKAPFSGQVRVSLTTADGRLRGDGVFQGEAREGEWIELELKPRDGKRLRPNPLAPERVAVSVRYVENGSSVEHPMVAAWEVPSASTTAATLRLYVNSRRAPEMLVAVKGRPPEMCRRAPDKSTVRFDMLCELPLASVVGSKGKLTLVRRDGFEELEQPVVVGW
;
A
#
# COMPACT_ATOMS: atom_id res chain seq x y z
N MET A 1 51.56 10.48 28.23
CA MET A 1 52.62 11.47 28.47
C MET A 1 52.33 12.71 27.64
N GLY A 2 52.05 13.85 28.27
CA GLY A 2 51.73 15.11 27.58
C GLY A 2 52.84 16.14 27.78
N VAL A 3 53.30 16.74 26.69
CA VAL A 3 54.29 17.82 26.69
C VAL A 3 53.58 19.17 26.89
N ARG A 4 54.06 19.98 27.83
CA ARG A 4 53.58 21.33 28.14
C ARG A 4 54.41 22.35 27.35
N ASP A 5 53.75 23.30 26.68
CA ASP A 5 54.43 24.47 26.11
C ASP A 5 54.43 25.67 27.06
N GLY A 6 55.50 26.45 26.95
CA GLY A 6 55.96 27.50 27.88
C GLY A 6 55.10 28.76 28.03
N ARG A 7 53.76 28.69 27.85
CA ARG A 7 52.82 29.79 28.14
C ARG A 7 51.51 29.38 28.80
N GLY A 8 51.46 28.24 29.50
CA GLY A 8 50.46 28.01 30.56
C GLY A 8 48.98 28.18 30.17
N ARG A 9 48.55 27.77 28.97
CA ARG A 9 47.12 27.69 28.62
C ARG A 9 46.77 26.34 28.02
N TRP A 10 45.80 25.66 28.63
CA TRP A 10 45.18 24.46 28.09
C TRP A 10 44.29 24.87 26.91
N ARG A 11 44.59 24.39 25.70
CA ARG A 11 43.66 24.46 24.57
C ARG A 11 42.60 23.38 24.77
N ALA A 12 41.39 23.78 25.15
CA ALA A 12 40.23 22.89 25.05
C ALA A 12 40.04 22.52 23.57
N ARG A 13 40.27 21.25 23.24
CA ARG A 13 39.92 20.69 21.93
C ARG A 13 38.40 20.68 21.83
N GLY A 14 37.87 21.50 20.93
CA GLY A 14 36.45 21.50 20.60
C GLY A 14 36.03 20.11 20.14
N ALA A 15 35.16 19.47 20.91
CA ALA A 15 34.44 18.29 20.49
C ALA A 15 33.38 18.73 19.48
N GLY A 16 33.65 18.52 18.20
CA GLY A 16 32.65 18.63 17.14
C GLY A 16 31.58 17.55 17.37
N LEU A 17 30.44 17.98 17.89
CA LEU A 17 29.25 17.14 18.03
C LEU A 17 28.63 16.98 16.64
N PHE A 18 28.92 15.86 15.97
CA PHE A 18 28.13 15.43 14.81
C PHE A 18 26.75 15.01 15.33
N ALA A 19 25.76 15.88 15.17
CA ALA A 19 24.36 15.54 15.40
C ALA A 19 23.91 14.54 14.32
N LEU A 20 23.78 13.27 14.72
CA LEU A 20 23.05 12.25 13.97
C LEU A 20 21.59 12.70 13.87
N ILE A 21 21.20 13.18 12.69
CA ILE A 21 19.79 13.35 12.33
C ILE A 21 19.23 11.93 12.16
N ALA A 22 18.71 11.35 13.23
CA ALA A 22 17.82 10.21 13.16
C ALA A 22 16.60 10.67 12.36
N GLY A 23 16.39 10.10 11.18
CA GLY A 23 15.19 10.35 10.38
C GLY A 23 13.97 9.84 11.12
N CYS A 24 13.31 10.72 11.87
CA CYS A 24 11.95 10.48 12.33
C CYS A 24 11.08 10.37 11.08
N GLU A 25 10.57 9.18 10.80
CA GLU A 25 9.45 9.03 9.87
C GLU A 25 8.26 9.78 10.47
N VAL A 26 7.88 10.88 9.82
CA VAL A 26 6.75 11.70 10.23
C VAL A 26 5.49 10.96 9.82
N LEU A 27 4.77 10.43 10.81
CA LEU A 27 3.38 10.03 10.60
C LEU A 27 2.58 11.30 10.33
N ALA A 28 1.75 11.27 9.29
CA ALA A 28 0.81 12.36 9.03
C ALA A 28 -0.12 12.57 10.25
N GLY A 29 -0.67 13.78 10.39
CA GLY A 29 -1.70 14.05 11.41
C GLY A 29 -2.88 13.07 11.31
N PRO A 30 -3.65 12.85 12.40
CA PRO A 30 -4.61 11.76 12.45
C PRO A 30 -5.69 11.93 11.39
N PHE A 31 -5.81 10.97 10.48
CA PHE A 31 -6.92 10.88 9.56
C PHE A 31 -8.16 10.42 10.33
N THR A 32 -9.24 11.16 10.18
CA THR A 32 -10.47 10.93 10.97
C THR A 32 -11.56 10.31 10.10
N PRO A 33 -12.31 9.31 10.58
CA PRO A 33 -13.45 8.78 9.84
C PRO A 33 -14.49 9.86 9.54
N VAL A 34 -15.00 9.88 8.31
CA VAL A 34 -16.06 10.81 7.90
C VAL A 34 -17.41 10.32 8.44
N ALA A 35 -18.15 11.19 9.12
CA ALA A 35 -19.45 10.86 9.69
C ALA A 35 -20.42 10.30 8.65
N GLY A 36 -21.06 9.17 8.98
CA GLY A 36 -21.96 8.43 8.08
C GLY A 36 -21.25 7.56 7.03
N GLN A 37 -19.95 7.72 6.85
CA GLN A 37 -19.09 6.95 5.94
C GLN A 37 -17.94 6.27 6.71
N GLU A 38 -18.16 6.00 8.00
CA GLU A 38 -17.18 5.30 8.82
C GLU A 38 -16.93 3.89 8.28
N TYR A 39 -15.77 3.32 8.60
CA TYR A 39 -15.44 1.98 8.17
C TYR A 39 -16.48 0.95 8.62
N ARG A 40 -16.93 0.12 7.68
CA ARG A 40 -17.91 -0.96 7.91
C ARG A 40 -17.49 -2.20 7.16
N GLU A 41 -17.79 -3.35 7.73
CA GLU A 41 -17.64 -4.64 7.08
C GLU A 41 -19.01 -5.26 6.81
N VAL A 42 -19.15 -5.87 5.64
CA VAL A 42 -20.36 -6.54 5.18
C VAL A 42 -19.99 -7.96 4.75
N ALA A 43 -20.63 -8.95 5.36
CA ALA A 43 -20.56 -10.34 4.93
C ALA A 43 -21.53 -10.60 3.78
N ASP A 44 -21.13 -11.45 2.85
CA ASP A 44 -21.90 -11.92 1.69
C ASP A 44 -22.67 -10.76 1.01
N PRO A 45 -21.96 -9.72 0.53
CA PRO A 45 -22.61 -8.53 -0.01
C PRO A 45 -23.54 -8.87 -1.18
N PRO A 46 -24.74 -8.25 -1.25
CA PRO A 46 -25.80 -8.64 -2.19
C PRO A 46 -25.44 -8.38 -3.66
N THR A 47 -24.49 -7.49 -3.92
CA THR A 47 -23.96 -7.20 -5.25
C THR A 47 -22.56 -7.73 -5.40
N GLN A 48 -22.28 -8.33 -6.57
CA GLN A 48 -20.89 -8.53 -6.97
C GLN A 48 -20.24 -7.14 -7.18
N VAL A 49 -19.35 -6.68 -6.28
CA VAL A 49 -18.42 -5.53 -6.45
C VAL A 49 -17.78 -5.52 -7.85
N GLN A 50 -18.01 -4.44 -8.57
CA GLN A 50 -17.58 -4.32 -9.96
C GLN A 50 -16.06 -4.06 -10.07
N GLY A 51 -15.47 -4.62 -11.12
CA GLY A 51 -14.03 -4.89 -11.23
C GLY A 51 -13.26 -3.90 -12.08
N GLN A 52 -12.45 -3.08 -11.42
CA GLN A 52 -11.20 -2.63 -12.03
C GLN A 52 -10.27 -3.84 -12.22
N ALA A 53 -9.42 -3.81 -13.25
CA ALA A 53 -8.47 -4.90 -13.48
C ALA A 53 -7.48 -5.05 -12.32
N VAL A 54 -7.13 -3.94 -11.67
CA VAL A 54 -6.41 -3.90 -10.40
C VAL A 54 -7.40 -3.58 -9.29
N VAL A 55 -7.57 -4.52 -8.36
CA VAL A 55 -8.47 -4.42 -7.21
C VAL A 55 -7.78 -3.73 -6.03
N GLY A 56 -6.45 -3.82 -5.95
CA GLY A 56 -5.68 -3.22 -4.86
C GLY A 56 -4.18 -3.31 -5.08
N ALA A 57 -3.42 -2.56 -4.27
CA ALA A 57 -1.97 -2.57 -4.25
C ALA A 57 -1.48 -2.46 -2.80
N ALA A 58 -0.70 -3.44 -2.35
CA ALA A 58 -0.18 -3.45 -1.00
C ALA A 58 1.30 -3.86 -0.97
N LEU A 59 2.07 -3.24 -0.08
CA LEU A 59 3.36 -3.78 0.32
C LEU A 59 3.15 -5.04 1.15
N ILE A 60 3.93 -6.06 0.82
CA ILE A 60 4.02 -7.30 1.58
C ILE A 60 5.46 -7.43 2.11
N GLY A 61 5.56 -7.86 3.37
CA GLY A 61 6.80 -7.97 4.12
C GLY A 61 6.94 -9.34 4.80
N VAL A 62 7.68 -9.38 5.91
CA VAL A 62 8.04 -10.60 6.65
C VAL A 62 6.85 -11.20 7.42
N GLN A 63 5.81 -10.41 7.70
CA GLN A 63 4.60 -10.93 8.34
C GLN A 63 3.71 -11.72 7.38
N THR A 64 3.38 -12.93 7.79
CA THR A 64 2.49 -13.87 7.08
C THR A 64 1.02 -13.73 7.49
N GLN A 65 0.70 -12.88 8.47
CA GLN A 65 -0.62 -12.79 9.09
C GLN A 65 -0.96 -11.36 9.50
N ILE A 66 -2.14 -10.89 9.13
CA ILE A 66 -2.66 -9.57 9.46
C ILE A 66 -3.65 -9.71 10.63
N GLY A 67 -3.24 -9.26 11.81
CA GLY A 67 -4.15 -9.01 12.95
C GLY A 67 -4.52 -7.54 13.12
N ALA A 68 -3.95 -6.67 12.28
CA ALA A 68 -3.89 -5.23 12.49
C ALA A 68 -5.28 -4.57 12.46
N GLN A 69 -5.49 -3.67 13.42
CA GLN A 69 -6.61 -2.72 13.39
C GLN A 69 -6.33 -1.57 12.42
N PHE A 70 -5.06 -1.36 12.09
CA PHE A 70 -4.58 -0.24 11.29
C PHE A 70 -4.16 -0.70 9.91
N LEU A 71 -4.40 0.18 8.94
CA LEU A 71 -3.86 0.11 7.60
C LEU A 71 -3.06 1.40 7.38
N TYR A 72 -1.88 1.27 6.82
CA TYR A 72 -1.03 2.40 6.46
C TYR A 72 -1.12 2.66 4.96
N ALA A 73 -1.11 3.92 4.55
CA ALA A 73 -1.10 4.31 3.14
C ALA A 73 -0.04 5.37 2.88
N ARG A 74 0.73 5.20 1.80
CA ARG A 74 1.81 6.13 1.46
C ARG A 74 1.29 7.26 0.57
N ALA A 75 1.47 8.50 1.00
CA ALA A 75 1.15 9.68 0.19
C ALA A 75 2.23 9.90 -0.88
N LYS A 76 1.84 9.87 -2.16
CA LYS A 76 2.75 10.13 -3.29
C LYS A 76 3.01 11.62 -3.54
N ALA A 77 2.09 12.47 -3.10
CA ALA A 77 2.12 13.92 -3.28
C ALA A 77 1.43 14.56 -2.08
N PRO A 78 1.71 15.85 -1.77
CA PRO A 78 0.98 16.54 -0.73
C PRO A 78 -0.49 16.71 -1.13
N PHE A 79 -1.42 16.43 -0.22
CA PHE A 79 -2.86 16.62 -0.47
C PHE A 79 -3.63 16.97 0.81
N SER A 80 -4.79 17.60 0.62
CA SER A 80 -5.81 17.83 1.64
C SER A 80 -7.14 17.32 1.08
N GLY A 81 -7.77 16.37 1.76
CA GLY A 81 -8.90 15.66 1.16
C GLY A 81 -9.35 14.40 1.87
N GLN A 82 -10.10 13.60 1.12
CA GLN A 82 -10.64 12.32 1.58
C GLN A 82 -9.76 11.17 1.14
N VAL A 83 -9.58 10.18 2.01
CA VAL A 83 -9.01 8.88 1.70
C VAL A 83 -10.12 7.85 1.78
N ARG A 84 -10.36 7.15 0.67
CA ARG A 84 -11.29 6.04 0.54
C ARG A 84 -10.54 4.73 0.66
N VAL A 85 -11.00 3.88 1.56
CA VAL A 85 -10.49 2.52 1.74
C VAL A 85 -11.54 1.53 1.30
N SER A 86 -11.14 0.55 0.50
CA SER A 86 -11.95 -0.63 0.20
C SER A 86 -11.12 -1.89 0.44
N LEU A 87 -11.73 -2.87 1.09
CA LEU A 87 -11.18 -4.18 1.41
C LEU A 87 -12.10 -5.24 0.81
N THR A 88 -11.55 -6.24 0.13
CA THR A 88 -12.36 -7.37 -0.35
C THR A 88 -11.58 -8.67 -0.32
N THR A 89 -12.24 -9.75 0.07
CA THR A 89 -11.69 -11.11 -0.04
C THR A 89 -11.73 -11.62 -1.48
N ALA A 90 -10.83 -12.54 -1.82
CA ALA A 90 -10.83 -13.22 -3.12
C ALA A 90 -12.18 -13.92 -3.39
N ASP A 91 -12.77 -14.51 -2.34
CA ASP A 91 -14.11 -15.13 -2.37
C ASP A 91 -15.28 -14.15 -2.53
N GLY A 92 -15.02 -12.85 -2.38
CA GLY A 92 -16.02 -11.80 -2.43
C GLY A 92 -17.04 -11.83 -1.29
N ARG A 93 -16.87 -12.73 -0.31
CA ARG A 93 -17.77 -12.91 0.84
C ARG A 93 -17.59 -11.87 1.93
N LEU A 94 -16.52 -11.09 1.86
CA LEU A 94 -16.28 -9.99 2.75
C LEU A 94 -15.96 -8.74 1.94
N ARG A 95 -16.63 -7.65 2.31
CA ARG A 95 -16.38 -6.31 1.81
C ARG A 95 -16.22 -5.38 3.00
N GLY A 96 -15.21 -4.53 2.98
CA GLY A 96 -15.07 -3.43 3.91
C GLY A 96 -14.91 -2.12 3.15
N ASP A 97 -15.61 -1.07 3.55
CA ASP A 97 -15.45 0.26 2.96
C ASP A 97 -15.45 1.31 4.06
N GLY A 98 -14.68 2.38 3.86
CA GLY A 98 -14.67 3.53 4.77
C GLY A 98 -14.04 4.76 4.11
N VAL A 99 -14.41 5.94 4.62
CA VAL A 99 -13.87 7.22 4.18
C VAL A 99 -13.27 7.96 5.37
N PHE A 100 -12.09 8.51 5.17
CA PHE A 100 -11.32 9.25 6.15
C PHE A 100 -10.99 10.63 5.59
N GLN A 101 -10.89 11.65 6.43
CA GLN A 101 -10.50 13.01 6.04
C GLN A 101 -9.21 13.40 6.76
N GLY A 102 -8.32 14.06 6.04
CA GLY A 102 -7.07 14.57 6.60
C GLY A 102 -6.21 15.28 5.56
N GLU A 103 -4.97 15.52 5.95
CA GLU A 103 -3.93 16.11 5.11
C GLU A 103 -2.65 15.31 5.28
N ALA A 104 -1.87 15.17 4.22
CA ALA A 104 -0.58 14.49 4.26
C ALA A 104 0.42 15.19 3.34
N ARG A 105 1.71 15.07 3.68
CA ARG A 105 2.82 15.50 2.84
C ARG A 105 3.29 14.36 1.94
N GLU A 106 4.05 14.71 0.91
CA GLU A 106 4.70 13.71 0.07
C GLU A 106 5.61 12.79 0.89
N GLY A 107 5.47 11.48 0.67
CA GLY A 107 6.25 10.43 1.31
C GLY A 107 5.77 10.00 2.70
N GLU A 108 4.81 10.70 3.31
CA GLU A 108 4.29 10.35 4.64
C GLU A 108 3.45 9.07 4.60
N TRP A 109 3.52 8.31 5.69
CA TRP A 109 2.60 7.21 5.97
C TRP A 109 1.40 7.75 6.74
N ILE A 110 0.22 7.48 6.20
CA ILE A 110 -1.07 7.80 6.80
C ILE A 110 -1.57 6.56 7.52
N GLU A 111 -1.88 6.69 8.80
CA GLU A 111 -2.50 5.65 9.59
C GLU A 111 -4.04 5.72 9.48
N LEU A 112 -4.67 4.59 9.14
CA LEU A 112 -6.12 4.46 8.98
C LEU A 112 -6.64 3.35 9.90
N GLU A 113 -7.40 3.72 10.92
CA GLU A 113 -8.02 2.75 11.82
C GLU A 113 -9.21 2.06 11.15
N LEU A 114 -9.03 0.81 10.74
CA LEU A 114 -10.08 -0.03 10.15
C LEU A 114 -10.89 -0.73 11.23
N LYS A 115 -11.48 0.05 12.14
CA LYS A 115 -12.37 -0.43 13.18
C LYS A 115 -13.83 -0.23 12.75
N PRO A 116 -14.62 -1.31 12.59
CA PRO A 116 -16.04 -1.18 12.28
C PRO A 116 -16.77 -0.36 13.34
N ARG A 117 -17.62 0.57 12.92
CA ARG A 117 -18.37 1.47 13.83
C ARG A 117 -19.22 0.72 14.86
N ASP A 118 -19.80 -0.41 14.48
CA ASP A 118 -20.61 -1.28 15.34
C ASP A 118 -19.76 -2.20 16.23
N GLY A 119 -18.43 -2.11 16.15
CA GLY A 119 -17.48 -2.97 16.86
C GLY A 119 -17.45 -4.41 16.34
N LYS A 120 -18.30 -4.78 15.38
CA LYS A 120 -18.43 -6.15 14.90
C LYS A 120 -17.47 -6.37 13.73
N ARG A 121 -16.27 -6.83 14.08
CA ARG A 121 -15.30 -7.31 13.09
C ARG A 121 -15.78 -8.64 12.49
N LEU A 122 -15.98 -8.67 11.17
CA LEU A 122 -16.34 -9.85 10.39
C LEU A 122 -15.10 -10.49 9.73
N ARG A 123 -14.03 -9.72 9.49
CA ARG A 123 -12.79 -10.24 8.91
C ARG A 123 -12.14 -11.30 9.82
N PRO A 124 -11.68 -12.43 9.27
CA PRO A 124 -10.90 -13.41 10.01
C PRO A 124 -9.68 -12.80 10.70
N ASN A 125 -9.34 -13.30 11.89
CA ASN A 125 -8.11 -12.96 12.59
C ASN A 125 -7.37 -14.25 12.97
N PRO A 126 -6.19 -14.54 12.38
CA PRO A 126 -5.45 -13.70 11.42
C PRO A 126 -6.04 -13.73 10.00
N LEU A 127 -5.85 -12.63 9.27
CA LEU A 127 -6.18 -12.52 7.84
C LEU A 127 -4.92 -12.76 7.00
N ALA A 128 -4.99 -13.67 6.04
CA ALA A 128 -3.88 -13.93 5.14
C ALA A 128 -3.81 -12.82 4.06
N PRO A 129 -2.70 -12.08 3.91
CA PRO A 129 -2.59 -10.98 2.95
C PRO A 129 -2.93 -11.39 1.51
N GLU A 130 -2.59 -12.60 1.09
CA GLU A 130 -2.86 -13.11 -0.26
C GLU A 130 -4.34 -13.39 -0.54
N ARG A 131 -5.19 -13.41 0.50
CA ARG A 131 -6.63 -13.66 0.39
C ARG A 131 -7.45 -12.37 0.41
N VAL A 132 -6.81 -11.22 0.67
CA VAL A 132 -7.49 -9.94 0.85
C VAL A 132 -6.81 -8.82 0.07
N ALA A 133 -7.54 -8.30 -0.90
CA ALA A 133 -7.17 -7.10 -1.61
C ALA A 133 -7.57 -5.85 -0.84
N VAL A 134 -6.70 -4.86 -0.84
CA VAL A 134 -6.95 -3.53 -0.27
C VAL A 134 -6.69 -2.46 -1.31
N SER A 135 -7.66 -1.59 -1.52
CA SER A 135 -7.55 -0.37 -2.32
C SER A 135 -7.59 0.83 -1.39
N VAL A 136 -6.59 1.69 -1.48
CA VAL A 136 -6.60 3.01 -0.84
C VAL A 136 -6.47 4.06 -1.92
N ARG A 137 -7.34 5.06 -1.88
CA ARG A 137 -7.35 6.15 -2.85
C ARG A 137 -7.60 7.47 -2.16
N TYR A 138 -6.91 8.51 -2.57
CA TYR A 138 -7.23 9.86 -2.11
C TYR A 138 -8.01 10.63 -3.17
N VAL A 139 -8.82 11.58 -2.70
CA VAL A 139 -9.58 12.55 -3.49
C VAL A 139 -9.29 13.92 -2.88
N GLU A 140 -8.67 14.79 -3.68
CA GLU A 140 -8.37 16.16 -3.26
C GLU A 140 -9.66 16.96 -3.05
N ASN A 141 -9.65 17.90 -2.10
CA ASN A 141 -10.81 18.76 -1.85
C ASN A 141 -11.26 19.50 -3.12
N GLY A 142 -12.54 19.36 -3.48
CA GLY A 142 -13.10 19.94 -4.70
C GLY A 142 -12.82 19.16 -5.99
N SER A 143 -12.07 18.05 -5.92
CA SER A 143 -11.86 17.12 -7.04
C SER A 143 -12.84 15.94 -6.97
N SER A 144 -13.09 15.33 -8.12
CA SER A 144 -13.75 14.01 -8.23
C SER A 144 -12.78 12.91 -8.67
N VAL A 145 -11.52 13.26 -8.91
CA VAL A 145 -10.49 12.33 -9.39
C VAL A 145 -9.95 11.54 -8.20
N GLU A 146 -10.00 10.22 -8.31
CA GLU A 146 -9.40 9.31 -7.34
C GLU A 146 -7.96 8.97 -7.75
N HIS A 147 -7.04 9.10 -6.80
CA HIS A 147 -5.64 8.79 -6.99
C HIS A 147 -5.27 7.56 -6.15
N PRO A 148 -4.76 6.47 -6.75
CA PRO A 148 -4.40 5.26 -6.01
C PRO A 148 -3.20 5.53 -5.09
N MET A 149 -3.18 4.85 -3.95
CA MET A 149 -2.08 4.85 -2.99
C MET A 149 -1.61 3.42 -2.74
N VAL A 150 -0.34 3.26 -2.39
CA VAL A 150 0.16 1.98 -1.89
C VAL A 150 -0.21 1.82 -0.42
N ALA A 151 -0.86 0.70 -0.10
CA ALA A 151 -1.21 0.33 1.26
C ALA A 151 -0.14 -0.57 1.90
N ALA A 152 -0.09 -0.63 3.22
CA ALA A 152 0.73 -1.57 3.98
C ALA A 152 0.02 -1.90 5.30
N TRP A 153 0.15 -3.12 5.78
CA TRP A 153 -0.42 -3.53 7.08
C TRP A 153 0.50 -3.21 8.26
N GLU A 154 1.72 -2.78 7.96
CA GLU A 154 2.73 -2.28 8.88
C GLU A 154 3.51 -1.17 8.17
N VAL A 155 4.00 -0.17 8.92
CA VAL A 155 4.90 0.84 8.35
C VAL A 155 6.22 0.16 8.00
N PRO A 156 6.65 0.15 6.72
CA PRO A 156 7.92 -0.44 6.34
C PRO A 156 9.07 0.33 6.99
N SER A 157 10.02 -0.35 7.63
CA SER A 157 11.21 0.30 8.19
C SER A 157 12.07 0.95 7.10
N ALA A 158 12.79 2.03 7.40
CA ALA A 158 13.59 2.82 6.43
C ALA A 158 14.58 2.04 5.52
N SER A 159 14.90 0.76 5.82
CA SER A 159 15.74 -0.11 4.99
C SER A 159 14.97 -0.98 3.97
N THR A 160 13.67 -0.76 3.78
CA THR A 160 12.74 -1.64 3.05
C THR A 160 12.78 -1.57 1.52
N THR A 161 13.92 -1.26 0.91
CA THR A 161 14.10 -1.48 -0.54
C THR A 161 13.94 -2.96 -0.94
N ALA A 162 14.02 -3.88 0.02
CA ALA A 162 13.70 -5.31 -0.12
C ALA A 162 12.19 -5.65 -0.06
N ALA A 163 11.30 -4.68 0.20
CA ALA A 163 9.87 -4.95 0.23
C ALA A 163 9.36 -5.36 -1.16
N THR A 164 8.26 -6.13 -1.17
CA THR A 164 7.59 -6.54 -2.40
C THR A 164 6.26 -5.82 -2.50
N LEU A 165 5.97 -5.25 -3.67
CA LEU A 165 4.64 -4.76 -4.01
C LEU A 165 3.82 -5.93 -4.53
N ARG A 166 2.64 -6.17 -3.96
CA ARG A 166 1.62 -7.07 -4.48
C ARG A 166 0.47 -6.28 -5.10
N LEU A 167 0.18 -6.55 -6.36
CA LEU A 167 -1.03 -6.14 -7.04
C LEU A 167 -2.05 -7.27 -7.00
N TYR A 168 -3.29 -6.95 -6.62
CA TYR A 168 -4.41 -7.88 -6.66
C TYR A 168 -5.15 -7.67 -7.98
N VAL A 169 -5.11 -8.67 -8.86
CA VAL A 169 -5.52 -8.53 -10.26
C VAL A 169 -6.64 -9.50 -10.59
N ASN A 170 -7.62 -9.00 -11.34
CA ASN A 170 -8.62 -9.83 -12.00
C ASN A 170 -8.13 -10.18 -13.41
N SER A 171 -7.77 -11.44 -13.64
CA SER A 171 -7.35 -11.96 -14.95
C SER A 171 -8.45 -11.89 -16.00
N ARG A 172 -9.72 -11.74 -15.57
CA ARG A 172 -10.94 -11.91 -16.35
C ARG A 172 -10.90 -13.20 -17.17
N ARG A 173 -10.52 -14.30 -16.51
CA ARG A 173 -10.38 -15.66 -17.07
C ARG A 173 -9.23 -15.84 -18.07
N ALA A 174 -8.33 -14.87 -18.19
CA ALA A 174 -7.14 -15.06 -19.01
C ALA A 174 -6.26 -16.19 -18.41
N PRO A 175 -5.77 -17.13 -19.23
CA PRO A 175 -4.91 -18.22 -18.75
C PRO A 175 -3.58 -17.70 -18.22
N GLU A 176 -3.07 -16.62 -18.80
CA GLU A 176 -1.80 -16.00 -18.44
C GLU A 176 -1.99 -14.52 -18.11
N MET A 177 -1.34 -14.11 -17.03
CA MET A 177 -1.29 -12.73 -16.56
C MET A 177 0.16 -12.40 -16.23
N LEU A 178 0.71 -11.37 -16.85
CA LEU A 178 2.06 -10.89 -16.56
C LEU A 178 2.01 -9.44 -16.09
N VAL A 179 3.04 -9.07 -15.34
CA VAL A 179 3.32 -7.68 -15.00
C VAL A 179 4.67 -7.29 -15.60
N ALA A 180 4.67 -6.22 -16.38
CA ALA A 180 5.85 -5.69 -17.03
C ALA A 180 6.23 -4.34 -16.42
N VAL A 181 7.53 -4.15 -16.25
CA VAL A 181 8.15 -2.89 -15.83
C VAL A 181 9.19 -2.52 -16.86
N LYS A 182 9.22 -1.25 -17.28
CA LYS A 182 10.16 -0.79 -18.30
C LYS A 182 11.60 -1.17 -17.92
N GLY A 183 12.31 -1.84 -18.82
CA GLY A 183 13.70 -2.25 -18.63
C GLY A 183 13.89 -3.55 -17.85
N ARG A 184 12.82 -4.30 -17.55
CA ARG A 184 12.87 -5.65 -16.98
C ARG A 184 12.03 -6.63 -17.80
N PRO A 185 12.39 -7.93 -17.81
CA PRO A 185 11.50 -8.96 -18.37
C PRO A 185 10.14 -8.96 -17.66
N PRO A 186 9.03 -9.21 -18.38
CA PRO A 186 7.73 -9.42 -17.75
C PRO A 186 7.76 -10.59 -16.77
N GLU A 187 7.13 -10.43 -15.61
CA GLU A 187 7.04 -11.45 -14.56
C GLU A 187 5.64 -12.05 -14.56
N MET A 188 5.54 -13.38 -14.50
CA MET A 188 4.26 -14.09 -14.47
C MET A 188 3.59 -13.90 -13.10
N CYS A 189 2.32 -13.49 -13.09
CA CYS A 189 1.53 -13.40 -11.88
C CYS A 189 1.11 -14.80 -11.41
N ARG A 190 1.02 -15.00 -10.10
CA ARG A 190 0.59 -16.28 -9.50
C ARG A 190 -0.90 -16.29 -9.22
N ARG A 191 -1.53 -17.47 -9.22
CA ARG A 191 -2.93 -17.59 -8.81
C ARG A 191 -3.10 -17.31 -7.32
N ALA A 192 -4.18 -16.62 -6.96
CA ALA A 192 -4.62 -16.51 -5.58
C ALA A 192 -5.01 -17.90 -5.04
N PRO A 193 -4.77 -18.20 -3.75
CA PRO A 193 -4.99 -19.54 -3.19
C PRO A 193 -6.47 -19.94 -3.14
N ASP A 194 -7.38 -18.98 -3.02
CA ASP A 194 -8.81 -19.26 -3.11
C ASP A 194 -9.26 -19.23 -4.57
N LYS A 195 -9.90 -20.31 -5.02
CA LYS A 195 -10.38 -20.48 -6.42
C LYS A 195 -11.54 -19.55 -6.80
N SER A 196 -11.86 -18.54 -6.01
CA SER A 196 -12.98 -17.65 -6.34
C SER A 196 -12.58 -16.64 -7.41
N THR A 197 -13.37 -16.62 -8.47
CA THR A 197 -13.20 -15.78 -9.66
C THR A 197 -13.97 -14.46 -9.57
N VAL A 198 -14.51 -14.10 -8.40
CA VAL A 198 -15.50 -13.01 -8.30
C VAL A 198 -14.84 -11.62 -8.25
N ARG A 199 -13.60 -11.49 -7.73
CA ARG A 199 -12.92 -10.19 -7.54
C ARG A 199 -11.55 -10.11 -8.17
N PHE A 200 -10.62 -10.88 -7.64
CA PHE A 200 -9.27 -11.05 -8.11
C PHE A 200 -8.94 -12.53 -7.99
N ASP A 201 -8.14 -13.01 -8.91
CA ASP A 201 -7.73 -14.41 -9.02
C ASP A 201 -6.23 -14.53 -9.27
N MET A 202 -5.55 -13.42 -9.53
CA MET A 202 -4.12 -13.32 -9.75
C MET A 202 -3.48 -12.34 -8.79
N LEU A 203 -2.25 -12.65 -8.39
CA LEU A 203 -1.38 -11.84 -7.56
C LEU A 203 -0.10 -11.57 -8.34
N CYS A 204 0.14 -10.31 -8.69
CA CYS A 204 1.36 -9.90 -9.36
C CYS A 204 2.29 -9.28 -8.33
N GLU A 205 3.45 -9.89 -8.12
CA GLU A 205 4.42 -9.47 -7.10
C GLU A 205 5.67 -8.91 -7.77
N LEU A 206 6.13 -7.75 -7.32
CA LEU A 206 7.28 -7.06 -7.87
C LEU A 206 8.17 -6.53 -6.74
N PRO A 207 9.51 -6.60 -6.86
CA PRO A 207 10.39 -5.88 -5.96
C PRO A 207 10.06 -4.39 -5.98
N LEU A 208 9.85 -3.80 -4.80
CA LEU A 208 9.47 -2.39 -4.66
C LEU A 208 10.45 -1.46 -5.39
N ALA A 209 11.75 -1.75 -5.30
CA ALA A 209 12.79 -0.99 -6.01
C ALA A 209 12.52 -0.84 -7.53
N SER A 210 11.93 -1.85 -8.17
CA SER A 210 11.57 -1.78 -9.61
C SER A 210 10.38 -0.85 -9.87
N VAL A 211 9.41 -0.84 -8.95
CA VAL A 211 8.26 0.06 -9.01
C VAL A 211 8.71 1.51 -8.80
N VAL A 212 9.58 1.75 -7.83
CA VAL A 212 10.16 3.09 -7.57
C VAL A 212 10.96 3.57 -8.78
N GLY A 213 11.85 2.74 -9.33
CA GLY A 213 12.67 3.08 -10.50
C GLY A 213 11.85 3.43 -11.75
N SER A 214 10.65 2.86 -11.88
CA SER A 214 9.70 3.15 -12.96
C SER A 214 8.72 4.29 -12.67
N LYS A 215 8.87 5.00 -11.53
CA LYS A 215 7.93 6.04 -11.05
C LYS A 215 6.48 5.52 -10.91
N GLY A 216 6.35 4.25 -10.54
CA GLY A 216 5.06 3.57 -10.39
C GLY A 216 4.36 3.20 -11.70
N LYS A 217 5.02 3.33 -12.86
CA LYS A 217 4.44 2.99 -14.16
C LYS A 217 4.70 1.52 -14.50
N LEU A 218 3.63 0.74 -14.55
CA LEU A 218 3.63 -0.69 -14.83
C LEU A 218 2.69 -0.98 -16.00
N THR A 219 2.88 -2.12 -16.66
CA THR A 219 1.92 -2.64 -17.65
C THR A 219 1.48 -4.02 -17.21
N LEU A 220 0.17 -4.21 -17.09
CA LEU A 220 -0.44 -5.52 -16.96
C LEU A 220 -0.65 -6.11 -18.35
N VAL A 221 -0.16 -7.32 -18.57
CA VAL A 221 -0.28 -8.02 -19.86
C VAL A 221 -1.16 -9.24 -19.64
N ARG A 222 -2.29 -9.29 -20.34
CA ARG A 222 -3.20 -10.43 -20.38
C ARG A 222 -2.94 -11.18 -21.68
N ARG A 223 -2.69 -12.49 -21.59
CA ARG A 223 -2.58 -13.35 -22.77
C ARG A 223 -3.70 -14.37 -22.79
N ASP A 224 -4.43 -14.41 -23.88
CA ASP A 224 -5.52 -15.35 -24.13
C ASP A 224 -5.32 -16.01 -25.50
N GLY A 225 -4.65 -17.16 -25.51
CA GLY A 225 -4.22 -17.82 -26.74
C GLY A 225 -3.22 -16.96 -27.52
N PHE A 226 -3.66 -16.42 -28.67
CA PHE A 226 -2.84 -15.57 -29.54
C PHE A 226 -3.08 -14.06 -29.32
N GLU A 227 -4.03 -13.69 -28.47
CA GLU A 227 -4.32 -12.29 -28.16
C GLU A 227 -3.52 -11.82 -26.94
N GLU A 228 -2.84 -10.69 -27.09
CA GLU A 228 -2.16 -10.00 -26.01
C GLU A 228 -2.81 -8.63 -25.78
N LEU A 229 -3.31 -8.41 -24.56
CA LEU A 229 -3.92 -7.15 -24.15
C LEU A 229 -3.06 -6.51 -23.08
N GLU A 230 -2.47 -5.37 -23.43
CA GLU A 230 -1.72 -4.53 -22.50
C GLU A 230 -2.64 -3.51 -21.82
N GLN A 231 -2.45 -3.34 -20.52
CA GLN A 231 -3.14 -2.34 -19.73
C GLN A 231 -2.12 -1.55 -18.89
N PRO A 232 -1.96 -0.24 -19.13
CA PRO A 232 -1.12 0.59 -18.29
C PRO A 232 -1.72 0.72 -16.88
N VAL A 233 -0.86 0.64 -15.87
CA VAL A 233 -1.19 0.78 -14.45
C VAL A 233 -0.24 1.78 -13.82
N VAL A 234 -0.80 2.71 -13.05
CA VAL A 234 -0.02 3.66 -12.23
C VAL A 234 -0.26 3.34 -10.77
N VAL A 235 0.83 3.03 -10.07
CA VAL A 235 0.84 2.81 -8.62
C VAL A 235 1.26 4.11 -7.92
N GLY A 236 0.52 4.47 -6.87
CA GLY A 236 0.80 5.63 -6.02
C GLY A 236 1.93 5.39 -5.05
N TRP A 237 3.16 5.31 -5.58
CA TRP A 237 4.40 5.34 -4.79
C TRP A 237 5.03 6.72 -4.79
#